data_AF-A0A7S2IM20-F1
#
_entry.id   AF-A0A7S2IM20-F1
#
_cell.length_a   1.000
_cell.length_b   1.000
_cell.length_c   1.000
_cell.angle_alpha   90.00
_cell.angle_beta   90.00
_cell.angle_gamma   90.00
#
_symmetry.space_group_name_H-M   'P 1'
#
loop_
_entity.id
_entity.type
_entity.pdbx_description
1 polymer ?
#
loop_
_entity_poly.entity_id
_entity_poly.type
_entity_poly.pdbx_seq_one_letter_code
_entity_poly.pdbx_strand_id
1 'polypeptide(L)'
;MGRPISSNTGSLLRLFQSEFFDVHLHMHYLLSMESGGVQDYLVNALYKMGDEDVEFYLPQLCQLALLRFHKSALHKFLLDKASRSMHFALKISWLMVSYADDKRPEIREAAATMVKWCEEACVCSLDGAGADA
;
A
#
# COMPACT_ATOMS: atom_id res chain seq x y z
N MET A 1 -29.20 27.64 16.38
CA MET A 1 -28.96 26.37 15.67
C MET A 1 -27.59 26.43 15.03
N GLY A 2 -26.76 25.42 15.28
CA GLY A 2 -25.30 25.45 15.11
C GLY A 2 -24.81 25.61 13.68
N ARG A 3 -23.69 26.31 13.52
CA ARG A 3 -22.91 26.34 12.27
C ARG A 3 -22.40 24.93 11.97
N PRO A 4 -22.42 24.45 10.72
CA PRO A 4 -21.73 23.22 10.37
C PRO A 4 -20.22 23.47 10.51
N ILE A 5 -19.55 22.69 11.36
CA ILE A 5 -18.09 22.67 11.45
C ILE A 5 -17.59 21.90 10.22
N SER A 6 -17.33 22.60 9.11
CA SER A 6 -16.60 22.06 7.95
C SER A 6 -15.13 22.50 7.95
N SER A 7 -14.54 22.72 9.12
CA SER A 7 -13.23 23.36 9.29
C SER A 7 -12.02 22.42 9.41
N ASN A 8 -12.19 21.09 9.31
CA ASN A 8 -11.11 20.15 9.65
C ASN A 8 -10.42 19.45 8.45
N THR A 9 -11.00 19.53 7.24
CA THR A 9 -10.37 18.95 6.04
C THR A 9 -9.26 19.85 5.51
N GLY A 10 -9.43 21.17 5.61
CA GLY A 10 -8.41 22.15 5.20
C GLY A 10 -7.18 22.17 6.11
N SER A 11 -7.31 21.83 7.40
CA SER A 11 -6.17 21.69 8.32
C SER A 11 -5.38 20.41 8.07
N LEU A 12 -6.07 19.28 7.84
CA LEU A 12 -5.41 18.00 7.58
C LEU A 12 -4.66 17.97 6.24
N LEU A 13 -5.26 18.52 5.19
CA LEU A 13 -4.60 18.60 3.88
C LEU A 13 -3.38 19.54 3.91
N ARG A 14 -3.43 20.62 4.69
CA ARG A 14 -2.25 21.48 4.95
C ARG A 14 -1.16 20.73 5.71
N LEU A 15 -1.53 19.88 6.68
CA LEU A 15 -0.55 19.03 7.38
C LEU A 15 0.15 18.09 6.39
N PHE A 16 -0.59 17.40 5.52
CA PHE A 16 0.00 16.48 4.55
C PHE A 16 0.93 17.14 3.53
N GLN A 17 0.76 18.44 3.29
CA GLN A 17 1.59 19.24 2.38
C GLN A 17 2.73 19.97 3.10
N SER A 18 2.84 19.83 4.42
CA SER A 18 3.86 20.50 5.22
C SER A 18 5.21 19.80 5.10
N GLU A 19 6.30 20.55 5.23
CA GLU A 19 7.67 20.03 5.32
C GLU A 19 7.90 19.09 6.52
N PHE A 20 7.06 19.20 7.57
CA PHE A 20 7.10 18.32 8.74
C PHE A 20 6.37 16.99 8.53
N PHE A 21 5.77 16.78 7.35
CA PHE A 21 5.07 15.55 7.02
C PHE A 21 6.03 14.51 6.44
N ASP A 22 6.77 13.86 7.34
CA ASP A 22 7.72 12.81 6.99
C ASP A 22 7.03 11.46 6.69
N VAL A 23 7.85 10.49 6.28
CA VAL A 23 7.40 9.12 5.98
C VAL A 23 6.75 8.45 7.19
N HIS A 24 7.25 8.68 8.41
CA HIS A 24 6.72 8.06 9.63
C HIS A 24 5.30 8.55 9.91
N LEU A 25 5.08 9.87 9.78
CA LEU A 25 3.79 10.48 9.95
C LEU A 25 2.82 10.05 8.84
N HIS A 26 3.30 9.98 7.60
CA HIS A 26 2.51 9.42 6.50
C HIS A 26 2.00 8.01 6.83
N MET A 27 2.89 7.10 7.24
CA MET A 27 2.53 5.72 7.58
C MET A 27 1.56 5.67 8.75
N HIS A 28 1.77 6.50 9.77
CA HIS A 28 0.84 6.62 10.90
C HIS A 28 -0.58 6.96 10.43
N TYR A 29 -0.73 7.96 9.56
CA TYR A 29 -2.02 8.35 9.02
C TYR A 29 -2.64 7.28 8.10
N LEU A 30 -1.81 6.62 7.27
CA LEU A 30 -2.26 5.56 6.37
C LEU A 30 -2.80 4.34 7.14
N LEU A 31 -2.13 3.96 8.24
CA LEU A 31 -2.56 2.84 9.07
C LEU A 31 -3.80 3.20 9.90
N SER A 32 -3.89 4.42 10.43
CA SER A 32 -4.94 4.81 11.38
C SER A 32 -6.24 5.34 10.77
N MET A 33 -6.20 6.03 9.62
CA MET A 33 -7.38 6.68 9.05
C MET A 33 -8.08 5.82 7.99
N GLU A 34 -9.39 5.63 8.10
CA GLU A 34 -10.18 4.81 7.15
C GLU A 34 -11.06 5.62 6.18
N SER A 35 -11.05 6.95 6.29
CA SER A 35 -11.81 7.81 5.39
C SER A 35 -11.33 7.61 3.96
N GLY A 36 -12.22 7.17 3.06
CA GLY A 36 -11.88 6.79 1.68
C GLY A 36 -11.07 7.86 0.94
N GLY A 37 -11.50 9.12 0.98
CA GLY A 37 -10.77 10.21 0.30
C GLY A 37 -9.37 10.49 0.88
N VAL A 38 -9.18 10.27 2.18
CA VAL A 38 -7.85 10.41 2.82
C VAL A 38 -6.98 9.20 2.48
N GLN A 39 -7.56 8.00 2.49
CA GLN A 39 -6.87 6.76 2.09
C GLN A 39 -6.36 6.85 0.66
N ASP A 40 -7.20 7.25 -0.29
CA ASP A 40 -6.79 7.38 -1.69
C ASP A 40 -5.67 8.42 -1.86
N TYR A 41 -5.74 9.53 -1.12
CA TYR A 41 -4.67 10.53 -1.13
C TYR A 41 -3.34 9.96 -0.62
N LEU A 42 -3.37 9.25 0.52
CA LEU A 42 -2.17 8.69 1.14
C LEU A 42 -1.58 7.56 0.26
N VAL A 43 -2.41 6.63 -0.24
CA VAL A 43 -1.94 5.57 -1.14
C VAL A 43 -1.31 6.16 -2.41
N ASN A 44 -1.90 7.21 -3.00
CA ASN A 44 -1.31 7.85 -4.17
C ASN A 44 0.05 8.53 -3.87
N ALA A 45 0.23 9.05 -2.65
CA ALA A 45 1.49 9.64 -2.24
C ALA A 45 2.61 8.60 -2.03
N LEU A 46 2.29 7.32 -1.78
CA LEU A 46 3.29 6.23 -1.72
C LEU A 46 4.10 6.09 -3.02
N TYR A 47 3.50 6.39 -4.18
CA TYR A 47 4.20 6.36 -5.47
C TYR A 47 5.34 7.38 -5.60
N LYS A 48 5.35 8.40 -4.74
CA LYS A 48 6.38 9.44 -4.71
C LYS A 48 7.46 9.17 -3.66
N MET A 49 7.30 8.13 -2.84
CA MET A 49 8.27 7.76 -1.82
C MET A 49 9.42 6.96 -2.41
N GLY A 50 10.58 7.04 -1.75
CA GLY A 50 11.73 6.20 -2.07
C GLY A 50 11.45 4.73 -1.83
N ASP A 51 12.09 3.86 -2.60
CA ASP A 51 11.90 2.42 -2.47
C ASP A 51 12.34 1.91 -1.09
N GLU A 52 13.42 2.44 -0.51
CA GLU A 52 13.90 2.06 0.83
C GLU A 52 12.85 2.34 1.92
N ASP A 53 12.19 3.50 1.83
CA ASP A 53 11.12 3.89 2.75
C ASP A 53 9.92 2.94 2.62
N VAL A 54 9.47 2.67 1.39
CA VAL A 54 8.35 1.75 1.15
C VAL A 54 8.69 0.34 1.61
N GLU A 55 9.91 -0.11 1.32
CA GLU A 55 10.41 -1.43 1.68
C GLU A 55 10.49 -1.63 3.20
N PHE A 56 10.91 -0.61 3.94
CA PHE A 56 10.94 -0.65 5.39
C PHE A 56 9.56 -0.92 6.01
N TYR A 57 8.50 -0.37 5.42
CA TYR A 57 7.10 -0.55 5.86
C TYR A 57 6.34 -1.67 5.14
N LEU A 58 7.01 -2.43 4.27
CA LEU A 58 6.35 -3.41 3.41
C LEU A 58 5.49 -4.44 4.18
N PRO A 59 5.92 -5.00 5.34
CA PRO A 59 5.07 -5.90 6.11
C PRO A 59 3.75 -5.28 6.55
N GLN A 60 3.77 -4.03 7.03
CA GLN A 60 2.61 -3.28 7.50
C GLN A 60 1.69 -2.91 6.33
N LEU A 61 2.27 -2.51 5.20
CA LEU A 61 1.52 -2.20 3.98
C LEU A 61 0.81 -3.44 3.42
N CYS A 62 1.49 -4.60 3.38
CA CYS A 62 0.89 -5.86 2.98
C CYS A 62 -0.27 -6.26 3.90
N GLN A 63 -0.07 -6.19 5.21
CA GLN A 63 -1.13 -6.51 6.18
C GLN A 63 -2.34 -5.59 6.01
N LEU A 64 -2.11 -4.28 5.87
CA LEU A 64 -3.18 -3.30 5.68
C LEU A 64 -3.94 -3.54 4.37
N ALA A 65 -3.23 -3.88 3.29
CA ALA A 65 -3.82 -4.19 1.99
C ALA A 65 -4.77 -5.39 2.09
N LEU A 66 -4.43 -6.41 2.88
CA LEU A 66 -5.31 -7.55 3.12
C LEU A 66 -6.54 -7.19 3.96
N LEU A 67 -6.34 -6.45 5.06
CA LEU A 67 -7.45 -6.00 5.92
C LEU A 67 -8.43 -5.07 5.18
N ARG A 68 -7.94 -4.30 4.22
CA ARG A 68 -8.72 -3.33 3.44
C ARG A 68 -8.80 -3.69 1.96
N PHE A 69 -8.76 -4.98 1.63
CA PHE A 69 -8.65 -5.48 0.26
C PHE A 69 -9.69 -4.88 -0.71
N HIS A 70 -10.95 -4.78 -0.27
CA HIS A 70 -12.05 -4.19 -1.06
C HIS A 70 -12.30 -2.70 -0.80
N LYS A 71 -11.55 -2.08 0.12
CA LYS A 71 -11.80 -0.71 0.61
C LYS A 71 -10.68 0.28 0.27
N SER A 72 -9.51 -0.21 -0.12
CA SER A 72 -8.33 0.60 -0.39
C SER A 72 -7.63 0.14 -1.67
N ALA A 73 -7.05 1.08 -2.41
CA ALA A 73 -6.23 0.81 -3.58
C ALA A 73 -4.82 0.28 -3.25
N LEU A 74 -4.52 0.05 -1.96
CA LEU A 74 -3.17 -0.34 -1.53
C LEU A 74 -2.69 -1.67 -2.14
N HIS A 75 -3.59 -2.63 -2.39
CA HIS A 75 -3.23 -3.87 -3.09
C HIS A 75 -2.72 -3.59 -4.52
N LYS A 76 -3.30 -2.60 -5.21
CA LYS A 76 -2.85 -2.20 -6.56
C LYS A 76 -1.48 -1.54 -6.53
N PHE A 77 -1.22 -0.72 -5.51
CA PHE A 77 0.12 -0.13 -5.29
C PHE A 77 1.18 -1.23 -5.12
N LEU A 78 0.90 -2.25 -4.30
CA LEU A 78 1.83 -3.36 -4.10
C LEU A 78 2.07 -4.16 -5.38
N LEU A 79 1.02 -4.41 -6.17
CA LEU A 79 1.15 -5.11 -7.46
C LEU A 79 1.94 -4.30 -8.49
N ASP A 80 1.78 -2.98 -8.54
CA ASP A 80 2.57 -2.12 -9.43
C ASP A 80 4.05 -2.07 -9.01
N LYS A 81 4.35 -2.13 -7.70
CA LYS A 81 5.74 -2.31 -7.22
C LYS A 81 6.29 -3.67 -7.64
N ALA A 82 5.51 -4.74 -7.50
CA ALA A 82 5.90 -6.09 -7.89
C ALA A 82 6.15 -6.21 -9.40
N SER A 83 5.34 -5.55 -10.24
CA SER A 83 5.49 -5.61 -11.70
C SER A 83 6.72 -4.87 -12.23
N ARG A 84 7.31 -3.98 -11.43
CA ARG A 84 8.48 -3.18 -11.82
C ARG A 84 9.78 -3.64 -11.15
N SER A 85 9.69 -4.42 -10.08
CA SER A 85 10.86 -4.84 -9.30
C SER A 85 10.69 -6.26 -8.79
N MET A 86 11.55 -7.15 -9.28
CA MET A 86 11.65 -8.53 -8.80
C MET A 86 11.88 -8.60 -7.29
N HIS A 87 12.66 -7.66 -6.74
CA HIS A 87 12.93 -7.60 -5.30
C HIS A 87 11.65 -7.34 -4.49
N PHE A 88 10.83 -6.38 -4.91
CA PHE A 88 9.52 -6.16 -4.30
C PHE A 88 8.58 -7.35 -4.52
N ALA A 89 8.55 -7.94 -5.73
CA ALA A 89 7.72 -9.10 -6.04
C ALA A 89 8.01 -10.28 -5.10
N LEU A 90 9.28 -10.60 -4.88
CA LEU A 90 9.69 -11.68 -3.97
C LEU A 90 9.25 -11.41 -2.53
N LYS A 91 9.53 -10.21 -2.02
CA LYS A 91 9.18 -9.84 -0.63
C LYS A 91 7.67 -9.83 -0.41
N ILE A 92 6.91 -9.26 -1.34
CA ILE A 92 5.45 -9.25 -1.29
C ILE A 92 4.92 -10.68 -1.35
N SER A 93 5.43 -11.51 -2.25
CA SER A 93 5.00 -12.92 -2.37
C SER A 93 5.22 -13.69 -1.06
N TRP A 94 6.40 -13.59 -0.43
CA TRP A 94 6.68 -14.25 0.84
C TRP A 94 5.74 -13.80 1.95
N LEU A 95 5.50 -12.49 2.07
CA LEU A 95 4.55 -11.94 3.02
C LEU A 95 3.13 -12.48 2.77
N MET A 96 2.64 -12.44 1.52
CA MET A 96 1.30 -12.89 1.17
C MET A 96 1.10 -14.39 1.41
N VAL A 97 2.10 -15.21 1.06
CA VAL A 97 2.10 -16.65 1.37
C VAL A 97 2.03 -16.88 2.87
N SER A 98 2.83 -16.15 3.67
CA SER A 98 2.79 -16.28 5.14
C SER A 98 1.41 -15.93 5.70
N TYR A 99 0.75 -14.88 5.17
CA TYR A 99 -0.59 -14.47 5.61
C TYR A 99 -1.69 -15.43 5.14
N ALA A 100 -1.52 -16.08 3.99
CA ALA A 100 -2.47 -17.06 3.48
C ALA A 100 -2.42 -18.38 4.26
N ASP A 101 -1.24 -18.75 4.77
CA ASP A 101 -1.05 -19.92 5.63
C ASP A 101 -1.45 -19.65 7.10
N ASP A 102 -1.46 -18.37 7.50
CA ASP A 102 -1.96 -17.97 8.81
C ASP A 102 -3.44 -18.36 8.98
N LYS A 103 -3.84 -18.80 10.18
CA LYS A 103 -5.18 -19.31 10.49
C LYS A 103 -6.19 -18.19 10.71
N ARG A 104 -6.13 -17.14 9.89
CA ARG A 104 -7.00 -15.96 9.94
C ARG A 104 -8.00 -15.98 8.77
N PRO A 105 -9.23 -16.45 9.00
CA PRO A 105 -10.19 -16.64 7.91
C PRO A 105 -10.56 -15.32 7.21
N GLU A 106 -10.50 -14.20 7.93
CA GLU A 106 -10.82 -12.85 7.45
C GLU A 106 -9.96 -12.41 6.26
N ILE A 107 -8.68 -12.79 6.24
CA ILE A 107 -7.70 -12.31 5.27
C ILE A 107 -7.19 -13.41 4.35
N ARG A 108 -7.47 -14.68 4.65
CA ARG A 108 -6.93 -15.83 3.94
C ARG A 108 -7.26 -15.84 2.45
N GLU A 109 -8.51 -15.55 2.09
CA GLU A 109 -8.94 -15.50 0.68
C GLU A 109 -8.26 -14.34 -0.08
N ALA A 110 -8.21 -13.16 0.54
CA ALA A 110 -7.51 -12.00 -0.01
C ALA A 110 -6.01 -12.29 -0.19
N ALA A 111 -5.40 -12.96 0.79
CA ALA A 111 -3.98 -13.33 0.74
C ALA A 111 -3.70 -14.33 -0.39
N ALA A 112 -4.51 -15.40 -0.50
CA ALA A 112 -4.38 -16.36 -1.58
C ALA A 112 -4.59 -15.73 -2.97
N THR A 113 -5.49 -14.76 -3.08
CA THR A 113 -5.70 -13.98 -4.31
C THR A 113 -4.49 -13.11 -4.62
N MET A 114 -3.95 -12.41 -3.61
CA MET A 114 -2.75 -11.58 -3.75
C MET A 114 -1.50 -12.38 -4.16
N VAL A 115 -1.34 -13.62 -3.66
CA VAL A 115 -0.24 -14.50 -4.09
C VAL A 115 -0.29 -14.70 -5.60
N LYS A 116 -1.45 -15.11 -6.13
CA LYS A 116 -1.63 -15.34 -7.58
C LYS A 116 -1.36 -14.07 -8.39
N TRP A 117 -1.93 -12.94 -7.98
CA TRP A 117 -1.72 -11.67 -8.68
C TRP A 117 -0.27 -11.20 -8.62
N CYS A 118 0.46 -11.49 -7.54
CA CYS A 118 1.87 -11.17 -7.43
C CYS A 118 2.72 -12.05 -8.36
N GLU A 119 2.38 -13.34 -8.51
CA GLU A 119 3.02 -14.24 -9.47
C GLU A 119 2.83 -13.75 -10.91
N GLU A 120 1.60 -13.36 -11.27
CA GLU A 120 1.28 -12.79 -12.59
C GLU A 120 2.01 -11.45 -12.83
N ALA A 121 2.03 -10.55 -11.85
CA ALA A 121 2.71 -9.26 -11.95
C ALA A 121 4.22 -9.42 -12.11
N CYS A 122 4.83 -10.41 -11.44
CA CYS A 122 6.26 -10.68 -11.50
C CYS A 122 6.74 -11.00 -12.92
N VAL A 123 5.92 -11.65 -13.75
CA VAL A 123 6.26 -11.95 -15.15
C VAL A 123 6.55 -10.67 -15.94
N CYS A 124 5.78 -9.60 -15.72
CA CYS A 124 6.03 -8.33 -16.38
C CYS A 124 7.37 -7.67 -15.97
N SER A 125 7.84 -7.92 -14.75
CA SER A 125 9.14 -7.40 -14.28
C SER A 125 10.33 -8.06 -14.98
N LEU A 126 10.15 -9.31 -15.47
CA LEU A 126 11.16 -10.05 -16.21
C LEU A 126 11.29 -9.55 -17.65
N ASP A 127 10.17 -9.21 -18.30
CA ASP A 127 10.16 -8.73 -19.69
C ASP A 127 10.86 -7.38 -19.84
N GLY A 128 10.78 -6.51 -18.82
CA GLY A 128 11.47 -5.21 -18.81
C GLY A 128 12.99 -5.32 -18.63
N ALA A 129 13.48 -6.38 -17.97
CA ALA A 129 14.92 -6.56 -17.71
C ALA A 129 15.72 -7.01 -18.95
N GLY A 130 15.05 -7.46 -20.01
CA GLY A 130 15.68 -7.90 -21.27
C GLY A 130 15.80 -6.82 -22.34
N ALA A 131 15.28 -5.61 -22.12
CA ALA A 131 15.25 -4.55 -23.13
C ALA A 131 16.44 -3.58 -23.08
N ASP A 132 17.25 -3.64 -22.02
CA ASP A 132 18.35 -2.69 -21.74
C ASP A 132 19.76 -3.35 -21.76
N ALA A 133 19.92 -4.51 -22.42
CA ALA A 133 21.21 -5.19 -22.62
C ALA A 133 21.52 -5.37 -24.12
#